data_AF-A0AA47MYT1-F1
#
_entry.id   AF-A0AA47MYT1-F1
#
_cell.length_a   1.000
_cell.length_b   1.000
_cell.length_c   1.000
_cell.angle_alpha   90.00
_cell.angle_beta   90.00
_cell.angle_gamma   90.00
#
_symmetry.space_group_name_H-M   'P 1'
#
loop_
_entity.id
_entity.type
_entity.pdbx_description
1 polymer ?
#
loop_
_entity_poly.entity_id
_entity_poly.type
_entity_poly.pdbx_seq_one_letter_code
_entity_poly.pdbx_strand_id
1 'polypeptide(L)'
;MSMLLESDAIIKGDKDAQKKLEPFEVCMMRNGTSLCQSHLLKSLNESKWNAPQLLPFTADVQKLHNYLDEKQQQYQHDLKSEASSHNWATLAKVTLAQVILFNGVGKVRVSKMSLSAFTSRDTSAPHEDVNLALSELEKKLCHHFTRIEMRGKAR
;
A
#
# COMPACT_ATOMS: atom_id res chain seq x y z
N MET A 1 15.90 19.01 -23.28
CA MET A 1 16.71 18.00 -23.99
C MET A 1 16.56 18.14 -25.50
N SER A 2 15.35 18.23 -26.06
CA SER A 2 15.13 18.52 -27.49
C SER A 2 15.77 19.84 -27.97
N MET A 3 15.49 20.96 -27.28
CA MET A 3 16.08 22.27 -27.61
C MET A 3 17.61 22.30 -27.63
N LEU A 4 18.28 21.47 -26.81
CA LEU A 4 19.75 21.40 -26.77
C LEU A 4 20.30 20.62 -27.98
N LEU A 5 19.64 19.52 -28.34
CA LEU A 5 19.96 18.72 -29.52
C LEU A 5 19.70 19.48 -30.82
N GLU A 6 18.65 20.29 -30.85
CA GLU A 6 18.32 21.17 -31.98
C GLU A 6 19.38 22.25 -32.18
N SER A 7 19.80 22.94 -31.10
CA SER A 7 20.88 23.91 -31.18
C SER A 7 22.20 23.29 -31.65
N ASP A 8 22.55 22.08 -31.18
CA ASP A 8 23.79 21.39 -31.60
C ASP A 8 23.72 20.91 -33.06
N ALA A 9 22.56 20.45 -33.54
CA ALA A 9 22.35 20.04 -34.93
C ALA A 9 22.41 21.23 -35.91
N ILE A 10 21.86 22.39 -35.52
CA ILE A 10 21.93 23.64 -36.29
C ILE A 10 23.38 24.14 -36.34
N ILE A 11 24.11 24.11 -35.23
CA ILE A 11 25.51 24.53 -35.16
C ILE A 11 26.41 23.64 -36.04
N LYS A 12 26.11 22.33 -36.13
CA LYS A 12 26.88 21.37 -36.94
C LYS A 12 26.41 21.26 -38.40
N GLY A 13 25.32 21.95 -38.78
CA GLY A 13 24.78 21.92 -40.15
C GLY A 13 24.20 20.57 -40.59
N ASP A 14 23.88 19.69 -39.64
CA ASP A 14 23.42 18.32 -39.90
C ASP A 14 21.92 18.29 -40.22
N LYS A 15 21.60 18.38 -41.51
CA LYS A 15 20.23 18.40 -42.02
C LYS A 15 19.47 17.08 -41.79
N ASP A 16 20.17 15.96 -41.63
CA ASP A 16 19.55 14.67 -41.38
C ASP A 16 19.16 14.50 -39.90
N ALA A 17 19.96 15.04 -38.97
CA ALA A 17 19.60 15.14 -37.57
C ALA A 17 18.38 16.05 -37.36
N GLN A 18 18.34 17.19 -38.08
CA GLN A 18 17.22 18.15 -38.00
C GLN A 18 15.90 17.54 -38.50
N LYS A 19 15.92 16.76 -39.59
CA LYS A 19 14.73 16.04 -40.08
C LYS A 19 14.24 14.94 -39.14
N LYS A 20 15.11 14.38 -38.31
CA LYS A 20 14.74 13.36 -37.30
C LYS A 20 14.25 13.98 -35.98
N LEU A 21 14.64 15.22 -35.69
CA LEU A 21 14.20 15.98 -34.52
C LEU A 21 12.72 16.39 -34.63
N GLU A 22 12.27 16.83 -35.80
CA GLU A 22 10.86 17.23 -36.05
C GLU A 22 9.82 16.15 -35.66
N PRO A 23 9.89 14.90 -36.16
CA PRO A 23 9.00 13.82 -35.73
C PRO A 23 9.15 13.46 -34.24
N PHE A 24 10.36 13.59 -33.70
CA PHE A 24 10.65 13.31 -32.29
C PHE A 24 10.01 14.34 -31.36
N GLU A 25 10.03 15.62 -31.73
CA GLU A 25 9.36 16.69 -30.99
C GLU A 25 7.85 16.54 -31.00
N VAL A 26 7.26 16.24 -32.16
CA VAL A 26 5.82 15.95 -32.24
C VAL A 26 5.45 14.74 -31.38
N CYS A 27 6.28 13.69 -31.37
CA CYS A 27 6.10 12.51 -30.52
C CYS A 27 6.24 12.84 -29.03
N MET A 28 7.24 13.63 -28.65
CA MET A 28 7.47 14.09 -27.28
C MET A 28 6.34 15.00 -26.78
N MET A 29 5.84 15.91 -27.62
CA MET A 29 4.72 16.77 -27.26
C MET A 29 3.43 15.95 -27.11
N ARG A 30 3.21 14.94 -27.96
CA ARG A 30 2.00 14.10 -27.94
C ARG A 30 1.99 13.03 -26.84
N ASN A 31 3.15 12.45 -26.51
CA ASN A 31 3.27 11.41 -25.48
C ASN A 31 3.77 11.97 -24.13
N GLY A 32 4.51 13.08 -24.14
CA GLY A 32 5.02 13.74 -22.96
C GLY A 32 3.95 14.53 -22.21
N THR A 33 2.93 15.08 -22.89
CA THR A 33 1.80 15.75 -22.23
C THR A 33 0.94 14.77 -21.43
N SER A 34 0.66 13.57 -21.95
CA SER A 34 -0.10 12.54 -21.23
C SER A 34 0.68 11.95 -20.05
N LEU A 35 1.99 11.71 -20.22
CA LEU A 35 2.88 11.29 -19.14
C LEU A 35 2.99 12.40 -18.09
N CYS A 36 3.27 13.65 -18.48
CA CYS A 36 3.38 14.79 -17.57
C CYS A 36 2.05 15.08 -16.85
N GLN A 37 0.90 15.00 -17.52
CA GLN A 37 -0.41 15.11 -16.86
C GLN A 37 -0.60 14.00 -15.84
N SER A 38 -0.23 12.76 -16.15
CA SER A 38 -0.34 11.67 -15.18
C SER A 38 0.56 11.87 -13.95
N HIS A 39 1.76 12.42 -14.14
CA HIS A 39 2.70 12.72 -13.06
C HIS A 39 2.27 13.96 -12.25
N LEU A 40 1.79 15.00 -12.94
CA LEU A 40 1.27 16.22 -12.32
C LEU A 40 -0.02 15.94 -11.55
N LEU A 41 -0.93 15.11 -12.07
CA LEU A 41 -2.14 14.68 -11.35
C LEU A 41 -1.79 13.81 -10.14
N LYS A 42 -0.78 12.95 -10.23
CA LYS A 42 -0.27 12.20 -9.07
C LYS A 42 0.31 13.14 -8.01
N SER A 43 1.12 14.12 -8.41
CA SER A 43 1.76 15.10 -7.52
C SER A 43 0.76 16.11 -6.90
N LEU A 44 -0.23 16.57 -7.67
CA LEU A 44 -1.31 17.45 -7.18
C LEU A 44 -2.25 16.70 -6.22
N ASN A 45 -2.55 15.44 -6.51
CA ASN A 45 -3.32 14.61 -5.60
C ASN A 45 -2.51 14.37 -4.32
N GLU A 46 -1.22 14.04 -4.43
CA GLU A 46 -0.27 13.89 -3.31
C GLU A 46 -0.20 15.10 -2.36
N SER A 47 -0.25 16.32 -2.88
CA SER A 47 -0.23 17.53 -2.05
C SER A 47 -1.51 17.72 -1.19
N LYS A 48 -2.65 17.17 -1.63
CA LYS A 48 -3.91 17.20 -0.87
C LYS A 48 -3.97 16.19 0.30
N TRP A 49 -2.99 15.30 0.45
CA TRP A 49 -2.99 14.23 1.48
C TRP A 49 -2.45 14.64 2.84
N ASN A 50 -2.00 15.89 3.02
CA ASN A 50 -1.59 16.39 4.35
C ASN A 50 -2.79 16.66 5.28
N ALA A 51 -4.03 16.41 4.85
CA ALA A 51 -5.19 16.48 5.70
C ALA A 51 -5.35 15.17 6.50
N PRO A 52 -5.52 15.23 7.84
CA PRO A 52 -5.76 14.05 8.65
C PRO A 52 -7.08 13.40 8.20
N GLN A 53 -6.98 12.35 7.40
CA GLN A 53 -8.14 11.56 7.01
C GLN A 53 -8.48 10.68 8.21
N LEU A 54 -9.57 11.03 8.89
CA LEU A 54 -10.17 10.19 9.93
C LEU A 54 -10.29 8.78 9.34
N LEU A 55 -9.62 7.79 9.96
CA LEU A 55 -9.68 6.40 9.52
C LEU A 55 -11.16 6.02 9.34
N PRO A 56 -11.57 5.46 8.17
CA PRO A 56 -12.93 5.05 7.98
C PRO A 56 -13.32 4.09 9.11
N PHE A 57 -14.37 4.48 9.81
CA PHE A 57 -14.92 3.88 11.02
C PHE A 57 -14.74 2.35 11.05
N THR A 58 -13.97 1.87 12.02
CA THR A 58 -13.47 0.49 12.17
C THR A 58 -14.55 -0.57 12.48
N ALA A 59 -15.84 -0.23 12.40
CA ALA A 59 -16.93 -1.12 12.77
C ALA A 59 -17.05 -2.36 11.87
N ASP A 60 -16.83 -2.22 10.56
CA ASP A 60 -16.90 -3.38 9.65
C ASP A 60 -15.76 -4.37 9.91
N VAL A 61 -14.58 -3.86 10.25
CA VAL A 61 -13.41 -4.69 10.61
C VAL A 61 -13.65 -5.40 11.93
N GLN A 62 -14.17 -4.70 12.94
CA GLN A 62 -14.56 -5.30 14.22
C GLN A 62 -15.65 -6.36 14.03
N LYS A 63 -16.68 -6.06 13.24
CA LYS A 63 -17.78 -6.99 12.95
C LYS A 63 -17.27 -8.26 12.27
N LEU A 64 -16.36 -8.14 11.31
CA LEU A 64 -15.74 -9.28 10.65
C LEU A 64 -14.89 -10.11 11.63
N HIS A 65 -14.10 -9.45 12.49
CA HIS A 65 -13.26 -10.13 13.47
C HIS A 65 -14.11 -10.91 14.49
N ASN A 66 -15.12 -10.27 15.07
CA ASN A 66 -16.03 -10.89 16.02
C ASN A 66 -16.74 -12.10 15.40
N TYR A 67 -17.22 -11.98 14.16
CA TYR A 67 -17.85 -13.08 13.45
C TYR A 67 -16.91 -14.28 13.26
N LEU A 68 -15.65 -14.04 12.88
CA LEU A 68 -14.69 -15.12 12.68
C LEU A 68 -14.34 -15.82 14.00
N ASP A 69 -14.22 -15.08 15.09
CA ASP A 69 -13.95 -15.64 16.42
C ASP A 69 -15.11 -16.50 16.93
N GLU A 70 -16.35 -16.02 16.79
CA GLU A 70 -17.56 -16.80 17.10
C GLU A 70 -17.60 -18.10 16.29
N LYS A 71 -17.33 -18.03 14.98
CA LYS A 71 -17.33 -19.22 14.10
C LYS A 71 -16.19 -20.18 14.39
N GLN A 72 -15.01 -19.68 14.75
CA GLN A 72 -13.90 -20.52 15.17
C GLN A 72 -14.30 -21.33 16.41
N GLN A 73 -14.86 -20.69 17.43
CA GLN A 73 -15.27 -21.38 18.66
C GLN A 73 -16.37 -22.43 18.38
N GLN A 74 -17.37 -22.05 17.58
CA GLN A 74 -18.44 -22.96 17.17
C GLN A 74 -17.87 -24.20 16.46
N TYR A 75 -17.07 -24.02 15.40
CA TYR A 75 -16.57 -25.15 14.63
C TYR A 75 -15.51 -25.99 15.36
N GLN A 76 -14.78 -25.39 16.30
CA GLN A 76 -13.93 -26.16 17.21
C GLN A 76 -14.75 -27.05 18.13
N HIS A 77 -15.88 -26.56 18.64
CA HIS A 77 -16.80 -27.36 19.44
C HIS A 77 -17.42 -28.49 18.60
N ASP A 78 -17.93 -28.18 17.42
CA ASP A 78 -18.56 -29.15 16.51
C ASP A 78 -17.57 -30.24 16.09
N LEU A 79 -16.30 -29.88 15.85
CA LEU A 79 -15.25 -30.84 15.53
C LEU A 79 -14.88 -31.75 16.72
N LYS A 80 -14.92 -31.22 17.96
CA LYS A 80 -14.71 -32.02 19.17
C LYS A 80 -15.87 -32.96 19.44
N SER A 81 -17.10 -32.55 19.10
CA SER A 81 -18.31 -33.35 19.24
C SER A 81 -18.37 -34.46 18.18
N GLU A 82 -18.06 -34.12 16.92
CA GLU A 82 -18.08 -35.05 15.79
C GLU A 82 -16.87 -34.79 14.88
N ALA A 83 -15.93 -35.73 14.89
CA ALA A 83 -14.75 -35.69 14.03
C ALA A 83 -15.10 -36.12 12.59
N SER A 84 -15.73 -35.22 11.85
CA SER A 84 -16.08 -35.42 10.44
C SER A 84 -15.20 -34.60 9.50
N SER A 85 -15.05 -35.07 8.25
CA SER A 85 -14.35 -34.33 7.18
C SER A 85 -15.00 -32.97 6.93
N HIS A 86 -16.33 -32.90 7.08
CA HIS A 86 -17.09 -31.66 6.94
C HIS A 86 -16.71 -30.64 8.02
N ASN A 87 -16.70 -31.05 9.30
CA ASN A 87 -16.37 -30.17 10.44
C ASN A 87 -14.90 -29.72 10.40
N TRP A 88 -14.00 -30.58 9.92
CA TRP A 88 -12.62 -30.20 9.66
C TRP A 88 -12.51 -29.15 8.56
N ALA A 89 -13.21 -29.35 7.44
CA ALA A 89 -13.17 -28.42 6.31
C ALA A 89 -13.76 -27.05 6.65
N THR A 90 -14.83 -26.98 7.45
CA THR A 90 -15.43 -25.71 7.89
C THR A 90 -14.51 -24.95 8.84
N LEU A 91 -13.92 -25.62 9.83
CA LEU A 91 -12.93 -25.00 10.71
C LEU A 91 -11.71 -24.50 9.93
N ALA A 92 -11.16 -25.33 9.04
CA ALA A 92 -10.01 -24.97 8.22
C ALA A 92 -10.26 -23.73 7.35
N LYS A 93 -11.48 -23.56 6.80
CA LYS A 93 -11.86 -22.37 6.03
C LYS A 93 -11.83 -21.10 6.89
N VAL A 94 -12.36 -21.15 8.11
CA VAL A 94 -12.34 -20.00 9.03
C VAL A 94 -10.92 -19.65 9.44
N THR A 95 -10.12 -20.66 9.83
CA THR A 95 -8.71 -20.46 10.19
C THR A 95 -7.91 -19.89 9.02
N LEU A 96 -8.12 -20.39 7.80
CA LEU A 96 -7.47 -19.85 6.61
C LEU A 96 -7.86 -18.39 6.37
N ALA A 97 -9.14 -18.04 6.53
CA ALA A 97 -9.59 -16.66 6.40
C ALA A 97 -8.92 -15.73 7.44
N GLN A 98 -8.83 -16.14 8.70
CA GLN A 98 -8.12 -15.40 9.75
C GLN A 98 -6.63 -15.22 9.42
N VAL A 99 -5.96 -16.29 8.97
CA VAL A 99 -4.54 -16.23 8.54
C VAL A 99 -4.35 -15.30 7.36
N ILE A 100 -5.25 -15.31 6.38
CA ILE A 100 -5.20 -14.41 5.22
C ILE A 100 -5.44 -12.97 5.64
N LEU A 101 -6.39 -12.70 6.54
CA LEU A 101 -6.64 -11.34 7.04
C LEU A 101 -5.45 -10.80 7.82
N PHE A 102 -4.85 -11.63 8.68
CA PHE A 102 -3.65 -11.28 9.44
C PHE A 102 -2.44 -10.99 8.52
N ASN A 103 -2.27 -11.78 7.46
CA ASN A 103 -1.06 -11.71 6.62
C ASN A 103 -1.19 -10.90 5.33
N GLY A 104 -2.39 -10.80 4.76
CA GLY A 104 -2.61 -10.39 3.37
C GLY A 104 -2.47 -8.89 3.16
N VAL A 105 -2.85 -8.11 4.16
CA VAL A 105 -2.82 -6.65 4.07
C VAL A 105 -1.42 -6.09 4.30
N GLY A 106 -0.59 -6.76 5.11
CA GLY A 106 0.78 -6.34 5.42
C GLY A 106 1.79 -6.67 4.32
N LYS A 107 1.75 -7.88 3.74
CA LYS A 107 2.74 -8.34 2.74
C LYS A 107 2.78 -7.49 1.47
N VAL A 108 1.61 -7.10 0.96
CA VAL A 108 1.50 -6.23 -0.24
C VAL A 108 1.92 -4.79 0.05
N ARG A 109 1.79 -4.34 1.31
CA ARG A 109 2.28 -3.01 1.71
C ARG A 109 3.79 -3.03 1.82
N VAL A 110 4.37 -3.96 2.60
CA VAL A 110 5.82 -4.05 2.84
C VAL A 110 6.60 -4.17 1.53
N SER A 111 6.10 -4.91 0.53
CA SER A 111 6.76 -5.01 -0.79
C SER A 111 6.76 -3.71 -1.60
N LYS A 112 5.94 -2.73 -1.22
CA LYS A 112 5.85 -1.39 -1.84
C LYS A 112 6.50 -0.29 -0.99
N MET A 113 7.25 -0.66 0.06
CA MET A 113 7.94 0.31 0.90
C MET A 113 9.05 1.00 0.09
N SER A 114 9.05 2.34 0.10
CA SER A 114 10.18 3.09 -0.45
C SER A 114 11.34 3.12 0.54
N LEU A 115 12.56 3.21 0.04
CA LEU A 115 13.76 3.36 0.89
C LEU A 115 13.66 4.63 1.75
N SER A 116 13.08 5.70 1.21
CA SER A 116 12.85 6.94 1.96
C SER A 116 11.96 6.74 3.18
N ALA A 117 10.87 5.98 3.07
CA ALA A 117 9.96 5.69 4.18
C ALA A 117 10.62 4.82 5.26
N PHE A 118 11.54 3.94 4.87
CA PHE A 118 12.33 3.16 5.82
C PHE A 118 13.35 4.02 6.58
N THR A 119 14.00 4.96 5.89
CA THR A 119 15.04 5.82 6.47
C THR A 119 14.43 6.93 7.34
N SER A 120 13.28 7.49 6.94
CA SER A 120 12.55 8.51 7.70
C SER A 120 11.59 7.94 8.74
N ARG A 121 11.77 6.67 9.13
CA ARG A 121 10.88 6.01 10.08
C ARG A 121 10.96 6.69 11.44
N ASP A 122 9.81 6.87 12.08
CA ASP A 122 9.76 7.34 13.45
C ASP A 122 10.20 6.21 14.39
N THR A 123 11.09 6.54 15.32
CA THR A 123 11.58 5.62 16.35
C THR A 123 11.10 6.04 17.74
N SER A 124 10.27 7.08 17.82
CA SER A 124 9.63 7.52 19.04
C SER A 124 8.67 6.46 19.59
N ALA A 125 8.40 6.54 20.90
CA ALA A 125 7.44 5.66 21.54
C ALA A 125 6.02 5.91 21.00
N PRO A 126 5.18 4.86 20.87
CA PRO A 126 3.78 5.04 20.49
C PRO A 126 3.05 6.00 21.43
N HIS A 127 2.20 6.87 20.86
CA HIS A 127 1.31 7.74 21.63
C HIS A 127 0.44 6.90 22.59
N GLU A 128 0.18 7.41 23.80
CA GLU A 128 -0.53 6.66 24.86
C GLU A 128 -1.90 6.13 24.41
N ASP A 129 -2.62 6.89 23.58
CA ASP A 129 -3.91 6.48 23.02
C ASP A 129 -3.83 5.19 22.18
N VAL A 130 -2.68 4.96 21.52
CA VAL A 130 -2.46 3.72 20.77
C VAL A 130 -2.30 2.56 21.74
N ASN A 131 -1.60 2.76 22.86
CA ASN A 131 -1.43 1.71 23.87
C ASN A 131 -2.75 1.31 24.54
N LEU A 132 -3.73 2.21 24.64
CA LEU A 132 -5.06 1.90 25.18
C LEU A 132 -5.86 0.94 24.30
N ALA A 133 -5.64 0.98 22.97
CA ALA A 133 -6.34 0.14 22.02
C ALA A 133 -5.68 -1.23 21.77
N LEU A 134 -4.47 -1.45 22.30
CA LEU A 134 -3.68 -2.65 22.07
C LEU A 134 -3.81 -3.66 23.22
N SER A 135 -3.86 -4.94 22.88
CA SER A 135 -3.71 -6.04 23.82
C SER A 135 -2.30 -6.07 24.44
N GLU A 136 -2.14 -6.78 25.57
CA GLU A 136 -0.84 -6.94 26.25
C GLU A 136 0.24 -7.57 25.35
N LEU A 137 -0.17 -8.46 24.45
CA LEU A 137 0.74 -9.03 23.44
C LEU A 137 1.19 -7.95 22.46
N GLU A 138 0.24 -7.20 21.90
CA GLU A 138 0.52 -6.18 20.89
C GLU A 138 1.36 -5.03 21.46
N LYS A 139 1.13 -4.63 22.72
CA LYS A 139 1.99 -3.67 23.43
C LYS A 139 3.43 -4.16 23.48
N LYS A 140 3.67 -5.42 23.87
CA LYS A 140 5.03 -6.00 23.90
C LYS A 140 5.66 -6.04 22.51
N LEU A 141 4.88 -6.38 21.49
CA LEU A 141 5.34 -6.38 20.11
C LEU A 141 5.71 -4.97 19.63
N CYS A 142 4.92 -3.94 19.95
CA CYS A 142 5.21 -2.55 19.60
C CYS A 142 6.46 -1.99 20.29
N HIS A 143 6.81 -2.46 21.49
CA HIS A 143 8.08 -2.10 22.14
C HIS A 143 9.28 -2.82 21.53
N HIS A 144 9.09 -4.06 21.05
CA HIS A 144 10.16 -4.87 20.48
C HIS A 144 10.45 -4.55 19.02
N PHE A 145 9.42 -4.18 18.25
CA PHE A 145 9.54 -3.91 16.81
C PHE A 145 9.44 -2.42 16.49
N THR A 146 10.28 -1.95 15.57
CA THR A 146 10.19 -0.57 15.08
C THR A 146 8.96 -0.40 14.20
N ARG A 147 8.10 0.56 14.54
CA ARG A 147 6.96 0.95 13.71
C ARG A 147 7.46 1.63 12.44
N ILE A 148 6.93 1.22 11.29
CA ILE A 148 7.16 1.91 10.02
C ILE A 148 5.79 2.26 9.46
N GLU A 149 5.52 3.56 9.37
CA GLU A 149 4.29 4.06 8.78
C GLU A 149 4.40 4.03 7.26
N MET A 150 3.49 3.30 6.64
CA MET A 150 3.48 3.08 5.21
C MET A 150 2.26 3.76 4.58
N ARG A 151 2.50 4.50 3.50
CA ARG A 151 1.43 5.10 2.70
C ARG A 151 0.47 4.02 2.18
N GLY A 152 -0.78 4.05 2.64
CA GLY A 152 -1.84 3.19 2.12
C GLY A 152 -2.17 3.54 0.67
N LYS A 153 -2.46 2.54 -0.17
CA LYS A 153 -3.07 2.79 -1.48
C LYS A 153 -4.57 2.98 -1.27
N ALA A 154 -5.06 4.21 -1.37
CA ALA A 154 -6.49 4.46 -1.48
C ALA A 154 -6.99 4.00 -2.85
N ARG A 155 -8.17 3.39 -2.88
CA ARG A 155 -8.94 3.17 -4.10
C ARG A 155 -9.58 4.47 -4.54
#